data_AF-A0A660YMI0-F1
#
_entry.id   AF-A0A660YMI0-F1
#
_cell.length_a   1.000
_cell.length_b   1.000
_cell.length_c   1.000
_cell.angle_alpha   90.00
_cell.angle_beta   90.00
_cell.angle_gamma   90.00
#
_symmetry.space_group_name_H-M   'P 1'
#
loop_
_entity.id
_entity.type
_entity.pdbx_description
1 polymer ?
#
loop_
_entity_poly.entity_id
_entity_poly.type
_entity_poly.pdbx_seq_one_letter_code
_entity_poly.pdbx_strand_id
1 'polypeptide(L)'
;MPLYEYICENCGYEFEELVSDSDSDIKCKKCNSPVKRKVSSFFSVVTGSESLDVKIGKEAEKRWEMHHERQEARRQGKTLEKFNLPQKKGVYSPVMALGDKDERSKRVEYSNALKEHRKEREKRGQAQFTEAGPF
;
A
#
# COMPACT_ATOMS: atom_id res chain seq x y z
N MET A 1 7.76 23.70 17.63
CA MET A 1 8.39 23.83 18.97
C MET A 1 7.36 23.40 19.98
N PRO A 2 7.62 22.35 20.79
CA PRO A 2 6.71 21.91 21.84
C PRO A 2 6.53 23.00 22.91
N LEU A 3 5.29 23.16 23.38
CA LEU A 3 4.93 24.02 24.50
C LEU A 3 4.89 23.14 25.76
N TYR A 4 5.58 23.57 26.82
CA TYR A 4 5.58 22.87 28.10
C TYR A 4 5.10 23.79 29.22
N GLU A 5 4.36 23.20 30.16
CA GLU A 5 3.94 23.83 31.41
C GLU A 5 4.99 23.58 32.49
N TYR A 6 5.28 24.59 33.30
CA TYR A 6 6.28 24.54 34.36
C TYR A 6 5.74 25.08 35.68
N ILE A 7 6.20 24.50 36.80
CA ILE A 7 5.92 25.01 38.15
C ILE A 7 7.19 25.15 38.99
N CYS A 8 7.33 26.32 39.60
CA CYS A 8 8.43 26.60 40.49
C CYS A 8 8.13 26.09 41.91
N GLU A 9 8.98 25.23 42.46
CA GLU A 9 8.79 24.69 43.81
C GLU A 9 8.97 25.75 44.92
N ASN A 10 9.80 26.76 44.68
CA ASN A 10 10.12 27.76 45.69
C ASN A 10 9.08 28.89 45.82
N CYS A 11 8.47 29.34 44.71
CA CYS A 11 7.51 30.45 44.71
C CYS A 11 6.11 30.06 44.20
N GLY A 12 5.91 28.80 43.80
CA GLY A 12 4.63 28.30 43.28
C GLY A 12 4.20 28.92 41.94
N TYR A 13 5.08 29.68 41.26
CA TYR A 13 4.71 30.34 40.03
C TYR A 13 4.64 29.35 38.85
N GLU A 14 3.51 29.39 38.15
CA GLU A 14 3.22 28.56 36.99
C GLU A 14 3.34 29.40 35.71
N PHE A 15 4.01 28.84 34.70
CA PHE A 15 4.17 29.51 33.42
C PHE A 15 4.37 28.49 32.29
N GLU A 16 4.09 28.95 31.07
CA GLU A 16 4.25 28.19 29.85
C GLU A 16 5.40 28.77 29.03
N GLU A 17 6.22 27.89 28.44
CA GLU A 17 7.33 28.32 27.60
C GLU A 17 7.49 27.39 26.39
N LEU A 18 7.77 28.01 25.23
CA LEU A 18 8.09 27.31 24.00
C LEU A 18 9.56 26.93 24.04
N VAL A 19 9.83 25.63 24.03
CA VAL A 19 11.19 25.13 24.17
C VAL A 19 11.66 24.53 22.85
N SER A 20 12.80 24.98 22.36
CA SER A 20 13.43 24.44 21.15
C SER A 20 14.14 23.11 21.40
N ASP A 21 14.76 22.94 22.57
CA ASP A 21 15.55 21.75 22.95
C ASP A 21 15.06 21.09 24.25
N SER A 22 14.95 19.76 24.25
CA SER A 22 14.41 18.99 25.38
C SER A 22 15.22 19.07 26.67
N ASP A 23 16.46 19.56 26.64
CA ASP A 23 17.40 19.62 27.77
C ASP A 23 17.74 21.05 28.22
N SER A 24 16.93 22.05 27.88
CA SER A 24 17.16 23.41 28.37
C SER A 24 16.89 23.56 29.88
N ASP A 25 17.89 24.07 30.60
CA ASP A 25 17.80 24.45 32.01
C ASP A 25 16.94 25.72 32.18
N ILE A 26 15.63 25.52 32.33
CA ILE A 26 14.67 26.62 32.48
C ILE A 26 14.58 27.06 33.95
N LYS A 27 14.74 28.36 34.17
CA LYS A 27 14.70 29.00 35.49
C LYS A 27 13.41 29.78 35.69
N CYS A 28 13.00 29.94 36.94
CA CYS A 28 11.79 30.70 37.25
C CYS A 28 12.00 32.20 36.97
N LYS A 29 11.07 32.81 36.22
CA LYS A 29 11.10 34.26 35.91
C LYS A 29 10.97 35.19 37.12
N LYS A 30 10.55 34.66 38.28
CA LYS A 30 10.35 35.46 39.52
C LYS A 30 11.48 35.33 40.54
N CYS A 31 12.07 34.14 40.68
CA CYS A 31 13.03 33.87 41.76
C CYS A 31 14.30 33.14 41.31
N ASN A 32 14.49 32.93 40.00
CA ASN A 32 15.66 32.28 39.39
C ASN A 32 16.00 30.87 39.92
N SER A 33 15.11 30.23 40.67
CA SER A 33 15.28 28.85 41.13
C SER A 33 14.96 27.83 40.03
N PRO A 34 15.44 26.58 40.15
CA PRO A 34 15.07 25.50 39.24
C PRO A 34 13.55 25.25 39.27
N VAL A 35 13.02 24.82 38.11
CA VAL A 35 11.58 24.66 37.87
C VAL A 35 11.32 23.25 37.37
N LYS A 36 10.21 22.64 37.79
CA LYS A 36 9.82 21.30 37.33
C LYS A 36 8.79 21.39 36.20
N ARG A 37 8.90 20.48 35.22
CA ARG A 37 7.90 20.31 34.15
C ARG A 37 6.63 19.73 34.75
N LYS A 38 5.49 20.37 34.51
CA LYS A 38 4.18 19.80 34.75
C LYS A 38 3.80 18.92 33.57
N VAL A 39 3.45 17.67 33.85
CA VAL A 39 2.83 16.78 32.86
C VAL A 39 1.33 17.03 32.95
N SER A 40 0.72 17.52 31.86
CA SER A 40 -0.69 17.86 31.84
C SER A 40 -1.56 16.61 32.03
N SER A 41 -2.72 16.79 32.68
CA SER A 41 -3.65 15.71 33.02
C SER A 41 -4.29 15.01 31.79
N PHE A 42 -4.05 15.52 30.58
CA PHE A 42 -4.46 14.88 29.32
C PHE A 42 -3.61 13.64 28.99
N PHE A 43 -2.45 13.45 29.63
CA PHE A 43 -1.62 12.26 29.46
C PHE A 43 -2.08 11.13 30.39
N SER A 44 -3.34 10.70 30.26
CA SER A 44 -3.80 9.46 30.91
C SER A 44 -3.32 8.26 30.09
N VAL A 45 -2.25 7.60 30.53
CA VAL A 45 -1.95 6.24 30.08
C VAL A 45 -3.05 5.33 30.62
N VAL A 46 -4.08 5.05 29.83
CA VAL A 46 -5.12 4.11 30.21
C VAL A 46 -4.57 2.70 30.03
N THR A 47 -4.02 2.12 31.09
CA THR A 47 -3.65 0.70 31.14
C THR A 47 -4.93 -0.15 31.22
N GLY A 48 -5.65 -0.30 30.10
CA GLY A 48 -6.80 -1.21 30.03
C GLY A 48 -7.86 -0.95 28.97
N SER A 49 -7.85 0.20 28.28
CA SER A 49 -8.75 0.44 27.14
C SER A 49 -7.96 0.39 25.84
N GLU A 50 -8.23 -0.61 25.00
CA GLU A 50 -7.67 -0.66 23.64
C GLU A 50 -8.02 0.63 22.90
N SER A 51 -7.01 1.40 22.50
CA SER A 51 -7.21 2.61 21.72
C SER A 51 -7.86 2.28 20.37
N LEU A 52 -8.62 3.22 19.81
CA LEU A 52 -9.26 3.06 18.50
C LEU A 52 -8.24 2.67 17.42
N ASP A 53 -7.02 3.21 17.49
CA ASP A 53 -5.92 2.89 16.57
C ASP A 53 -5.52 1.41 16.63
N VAL A 54 -5.56 0.78 17.82
CA VAL A 54 -5.26 -0.65 17.99
C VAL A 54 -6.39 -1.51 17.40
N LYS A 55 -7.65 -1.06 17.50
CA LYS A 55 -8.79 -1.78 16.90
C LYS A 55 -8.78 -1.69 15.37
N ILE A 56 -8.52 -0.50 14.83
CA ILE A 56 -8.38 -0.28 13.38
C ILE A 56 -7.21 -1.11 12.83
N GLY A 57 -6.08 -1.18 13.55
CA GLY A 57 -4.94 -2.02 13.18
C GLY A 57 -5.29 -3.51 13.14
N LYS A 58 -5.92 -4.04 14.19
CA LYS A 58 -6.35 -5.45 14.26
C LYS A 58 -7.37 -5.82 13.18
N GLU A 59 -8.31 -4.91 12.87
CA GLU A 59 -9.30 -5.11 11.81
C GLU A 59 -8.64 -5.10 10.42
N ALA A 60 -7.63 -4.25 10.21
CA ALA A 60 -6.86 -4.22 8.98
C ALA A 60 -6.09 -5.54 8.76
N GLU A 61 -5.40 -6.05 9.79
CA GLU A 61 -4.67 -7.33 9.72
C GLU A 61 -5.59 -8.49 9.33
N LYS A 62 -6.74 -8.63 9.99
CA LYS A 62 -7.76 -9.65 9.65
C LYS A 62 -8.25 -9.52 8.20
N ARG A 63 -8.40 -8.30 7.70
CA ARG A 63 -8.82 -8.06 6.31
C ARG A 63 -7.74 -8.51 5.32
N TRP A 64 -6.47 -8.28 5.63
CA TRP A 64 -5.35 -8.77 4.83
C TRP A 64 -5.24 -10.29 4.88
N GLU A 65 -5.40 -10.91 6.05
CA GLU A 65 -5.44 -12.38 6.23
C GLU A 65 -6.51 -13.01 5.35
N MET A 66 -7.76 -12.50 5.37
CA MET A 66 -8.82 -13.00 4.49
C MET A 66 -8.49 -12.86 2.99
N HIS A 67 -7.76 -11.81 2.60
CA HIS A 67 -7.32 -11.67 1.21
C HIS A 67 -6.25 -12.72 0.87
N HIS A 68 -5.30 -12.97 1.77
CA HIS A 68 -4.29 -14.01 1.60
C HIS A 68 -4.92 -15.41 1.52
N GLU A 69 -5.82 -15.76 2.44
CA GLU A 69 -6.56 -17.02 2.42
C GLU A 69 -7.33 -17.21 1.11
N ARG A 70 -8.01 -16.17 0.62
CA ARG A 70 -8.72 -16.23 -0.67
C ARG A 70 -7.77 -16.44 -1.85
N GLN A 71 -6.59 -15.84 -1.81
CA GLN A 71 -5.57 -16.04 -2.84
C GLN A 71 -4.96 -17.44 -2.77
N GLU A 72 -4.73 -17.98 -1.57
CA GLU A 72 -4.24 -19.34 -1.35
C GLU A 72 -5.25 -20.40 -1.79
N ALA A 73 -6.53 -20.20 -1.47
CA ALA A 73 -7.62 -21.05 -1.94
C ALA A 73 -7.69 -21.07 -3.48
N ARG A 74 -7.52 -19.92 -4.15
CA ARG A 74 -7.43 -19.84 -5.61
C ARG A 74 -6.20 -20.57 -6.17
N ARG A 75 -5.09 -20.58 -5.44
CA ARG A 75 -3.85 -21.26 -5.84
C ARG A 75 -3.90 -22.77 -5.72
N GLN A 76 -4.86 -23.33 -4.99
CA GLN A 76 -4.95 -24.78 -4.73
C GLN A 76 -3.61 -25.36 -4.21
N GLY A 77 -2.90 -24.62 -3.36
CA GLY A 77 -1.61 -25.05 -2.80
C GLY A 77 -0.41 -25.00 -3.77
N LYS A 78 -0.56 -24.45 -4.99
CA LYS A 78 0.55 -24.31 -5.93
C LYS A 78 1.45 -23.13 -5.56
N THR A 79 2.71 -23.44 -5.24
CA THR A 79 3.77 -22.45 -5.03
C THR A 79 4.09 -21.74 -6.34
N LEU A 80 4.28 -20.43 -6.26
CA LEU A 80 4.56 -19.60 -7.42
C LEU A 80 6.06 -19.64 -7.70
N GLU A 81 6.47 -20.41 -8.71
CA GLU A 81 7.87 -20.38 -9.14
C GLU A 81 8.16 -19.06 -9.86
N LYS A 82 9.30 -18.45 -9.54
CA LYS A 82 9.76 -17.26 -10.24
C LYS A 82 10.22 -17.68 -11.64
N PHE A 83 9.36 -17.45 -12.63
CA PHE A 83 9.69 -17.71 -14.03
C PHE A 83 10.63 -16.62 -14.57
N ASN A 84 11.84 -17.01 -14.98
CA ASN A 84 12.75 -16.10 -15.66
C ASN A 84 12.32 -15.93 -17.12
N LEU A 85 11.93 -14.71 -17.48
CA LEU A 85 11.53 -14.38 -18.84
C LEU A 85 12.74 -14.54 -19.80
N PRO A 86 12.63 -15.34 -20.87
CA PRO A 86 13.72 -15.49 -21.83
C PRO A 86 13.98 -14.17 -22.56
N GLN A 87 15.21 -13.69 -22.44
CA GLN A 87 15.71 -12.53 -23.17
C GLN A 87 16.45 -13.02 -24.42
N LYS A 88 16.15 -12.44 -25.59
CA LYS A 88 16.92 -12.64 -26.82
C LYS A 88 17.64 -11.34 -27.14
N LYS A 89 18.97 -11.37 -27.21
CA LYS A 89 19.81 -10.21 -27.56
C LYS A 89 19.53 -8.97 -26.68
N GLY A 90 19.33 -9.16 -25.38
CA GLY A 90 19.04 -8.08 -24.43
C GLY A 90 17.62 -7.51 -24.48
N VAL A 91 16.74 -8.05 -25.33
CA VAL A 91 15.32 -7.66 -25.42
C VAL A 91 14.45 -8.80 -24.89
N TYR A 92 13.45 -8.47 -24.08
CA TYR A 92 12.44 -9.44 -23.64
C TYR A 92 11.68 -10.00 -24.83
N SER A 93 11.55 -11.33 -24.88
CA SER A 93 10.79 -11.97 -25.95
C SER A 93 9.31 -11.60 -25.86
N PRO A 94 8.62 -11.38 -27.00
CA PRO A 94 7.19 -11.08 -27.00
C PRO A 94 6.41 -12.24 -26.40
N VAL A 95 5.24 -11.96 -25.79
CA VAL A 95 4.37 -12.98 -25.15
C VAL A 95 4.08 -14.16 -26.09
N MET A 96 4.00 -13.89 -27.40
CA MET A 96 3.78 -14.89 -28.45
C MET A 96 4.88 -15.96 -28.53
N ALA A 97 6.09 -15.64 -28.10
CA ALA A 97 7.25 -16.53 -28.07
C ALA A 97 7.43 -17.25 -26.72
N LEU A 98 6.54 -17.02 -25.75
CA LEU A 98 6.48 -17.73 -24.47
C LEU A 98 5.54 -18.94 -24.55
N GLY A 99 5.79 -19.93 -23.71
CA GLY A 99 5.06 -21.21 -23.65
C GLY A 99 5.80 -22.38 -24.30
N ASP A 100 5.23 -23.58 -24.15
CA ASP A 100 5.75 -24.81 -24.75
C ASP A 100 5.64 -24.80 -26.29
N LYS A 101 6.37 -25.69 -26.96
CA LYS A 101 6.34 -25.78 -28.44
C LYS A 101 4.91 -26.00 -28.95
N ASP A 102 4.13 -26.83 -28.27
CA ASP A 102 2.75 -27.17 -28.64
C ASP A 102 1.78 -26.01 -28.40
N GLU A 103 2.01 -25.19 -27.38
CA GLU A 103 1.21 -23.99 -27.15
C GLU A 103 1.49 -22.94 -28.24
N ARG A 104 2.75 -22.84 -28.69
CA ARG A 104 3.14 -21.93 -29.76
C ARG A 104 2.53 -22.35 -31.10
N SER A 105 2.51 -23.64 -31.43
CA SER A 105 1.88 -24.12 -32.67
C SER A 105 0.38 -23.82 -32.67
N LYS A 106 -0.33 -24.17 -31.60
CA LYS A 106 -1.77 -23.88 -31.44
C LYS A 106 -2.09 -22.39 -31.57
N ARG A 107 -1.24 -21.51 -31.02
CA ARG A 107 -1.41 -20.05 -31.13
C ARG A 107 -1.26 -19.56 -32.57
N VAL A 108 -0.29 -20.10 -33.31
CA VAL A 108 -0.08 -19.78 -34.72
C VAL A 108 -1.28 -20.27 -35.54
N GLU A 109 -1.73 -21.50 -35.32
CA GLU A 109 -2.92 -22.09 -35.96
C GLU A 109 -4.15 -21.22 -35.73
N TYR A 110 -4.44 -20.85 -34.47
CA TYR A 110 -5.54 -19.95 -34.13
C TYR A 110 -5.44 -18.60 -34.83
N SER A 111 -4.24 -18.00 -34.87
CA SER A 111 -4.02 -16.71 -35.52
C SER A 111 -4.23 -16.78 -37.04
N ASN A 112 -3.90 -17.92 -37.66
CA ASN A 112 -4.11 -18.15 -39.08
C ASN A 112 -5.59 -18.39 -39.38
N ALA A 113 -6.26 -19.22 -38.58
CA ALA A 113 -7.70 -19.45 -38.68
C ALA A 113 -8.50 -18.13 -38.56
N LEU A 114 -8.11 -17.24 -37.65
CA LEU A 114 -8.73 -15.92 -37.55
C LEU A 114 -8.51 -15.05 -38.79
N LYS A 115 -7.33 -15.09 -39.41
CA LYS A 115 -7.04 -14.35 -40.65
C LYS A 115 -7.85 -14.91 -41.82
N GLU A 116 -7.95 -16.22 -41.92
CA GLU A 116 -8.75 -16.89 -42.95
C GLU A 116 -10.23 -16.55 -42.78
N HIS A 117 -10.76 -16.65 -41.56
CA HIS A 117 -12.14 -16.26 -41.27
C HIS A 117 -12.41 -14.78 -41.61
N ARG A 118 -11.46 -13.86 -41.32
CA ARG A 118 -11.58 -12.45 -41.75
C ARG A 118 -11.62 -12.30 -43.27
N LYS A 119 -10.74 -12.99 -44.00
CA LYS A 119 -10.74 -12.99 -45.47
C LYS A 119 -12.02 -13.57 -46.05
N GLU A 120 -12.56 -14.64 -45.45
CA GLU A 120 -13.83 -15.22 -45.86
C GLU A 120 -14.99 -14.25 -45.64
N ARG A 121 -15.00 -13.55 -44.50
CA ARG A 121 -15.98 -12.49 -44.24
C ARG A 121 -15.88 -11.34 -45.24
N GLU A 122 -14.67 -10.91 -45.59
CA GLU A 122 -14.44 -9.91 -46.63
C GLU A 122 -14.96 -10.38 -47.99
N LYS A 123 -14.68 -11.64 -48.38
CA LYS A 123 -15.22 -12.24 -49.61
C LYS A 123 -16.76 -12.32 -49.61
N ARG A 124 -17.38 -12.54 -48.46
CA ARG A 124 -18.83 -12.52 -48.28
C ARG A 124 -19.41 -11.09 -48.22
N GLY A 125 -18.60 -10.05 -48.37
CA GLY A 125 -19.02 -8.65 -48.28
C GLY A 125 -19.36 -8.17 -46.87
N GLN A 126 -19.03 -8.97 -45.84
CA GLN A 126 -19.26 -8.66 -44.42
C GLN A 126 -17.98 -8.12 -43.76
N ALA A 127 -17.26 -7.27 -44.49
CA ALA A 127 -16.03 -6.64 -44.03
C ALA A 127 -16.37 -5.75 -42.83
N GLN A 128 -16.03 -6.24 -41.63
CA GLN A 128 -15.85 -5.48 -40.40
C GLN A 128 -16.85 -4.34 -40.15
N PHE A 129 -17.97 -4.62 -39.44
CA PHE A 129 -18.94 -3.65 -38.88
C PHE A 129 -18.57 -2.17 -39.11
N THR A 130 -18.81 -1.65 -40.32
CA THR A 130 -18.65 -0.25 -40.68
C THR A 130 -19.94 0.53 -40.47
N GLU A 131 -21.05 -0.17 -40.24
CA GLU A 131 -22.24 0.44 -39.68
C GLU A 131 -21.93 0.79 -38.23
N ALA A 132 -21.79 2.10 -37.97
CA ALA A 132 -21.92 2.61 -36.62
C ALA A 132 -23.20 1.99 -36.04
N GLY A 133 -23.05 1.14 -35.02
CA GLY A 133 -24.21 0.58 -34.33
C GLY A 133 -25.10 1.73 -33.85
N PRO A 134 -26.40 1.49 -33.64
CA PRO A 134 -27.31 2.51 -33.13
C PRO A 134 -26.98 2.81 -31.66
N PHE A 135 -25.96 3.65 -31.44
CA PHE A 135 -25.62 4.32 -30.19
C PHE A 135 -25.29 5.77 -30.49
#